data_AF-A0AAT9PUD3-F1
#
_entry.id   AF-A0AAT9PUD3-F1
#
_cell.length_a   1.000
_cell.length_b   1.000
_cell.length_c   1.000
_cell.angle_alpha   90.00
_cell.angle_beta   90.00
_cell.angle_gamma   90.00
#
_symmetry.space_group_name_H-M   'P 1'
#
loop_
_entity.id
_entity.type
_entity.pdbx_description
1 polymer ?
#
loop_
_entity_poly.entity_id
_entity_poly.type
_entity_poly.pdbx_seq_one_letter_code
_entity_poly.pdbx_strand_id
1 'polypeptide(L)'
;MKEKEFKDFIKVLKLLLILGCIYALILILECIVSSIWNFLLLLAIILVIFWCYYRKKKEKTYAKGILILIILILLAIWSIGPCVYQRHLAQMEKTELEEKQREIQSSKYIKEMKETEENLKQAQDEAKEESTKRKVEEDKSKSSEKAKDSSTPNYNFKVDKDCSDFSNATEATEFMRKSKAAGFGDHRLDRNGDGIACN
;
A
#
# COMPACT_ATOMS: atom_id res chain seq x y z
N MET A 1 -48.38 7.55 -9.67
CA MET A 1 -47.13 7.53 -8.87
C MET A 1 -46.19 8.69 -9.21
N LYS A 2 -46.02 9.06 -10.49
CA LYS A 2 -45.08 10.12 -10.95
C LYS A 2 -45.35 11.55 -10.45
N GLU A 3 -46.60 11.92 -10.16
CA GLU A 3 -46.93 13.32 -9.76
C GLU A 3 -46.45 13.67 -8.34
N LYS A 4 -46.40 12.68 -7.44
CA LYS A 4 -46.00 12.89 -6.04
C LYS A 4 -44.49 13.12 -5.93
N GLU A 5 -43.71 12.33 -6.67
CA GLU A 5 -42.25 12.46 -6.76
C GLU A 5 -41.82 13.81 -7.37
N PHE A 6 -42.57 14.31 -8.36
CA PHE A 6 -42.28 15.61 -8.96
C PHE A 6 -42.52 16.79 -7.98
N LYS A 7 -43.58 16.71 -7.16
CA LYS A 7 -43.85 17.72 -6.12
C LYS A 7 -42.78 17.72 -5.04
N ASP A 8 -42.27 16.55 -4.66
CA ASP A 8 -41.20 16.44 -3.67
C ASP A 8 -39.84 16.89 -4.24
N PHE A 9 -39.57 16.62 -5.51
CA PHE A 9 -38.39 17.16 -6.21
C PHE A 9 -38.40 18.71 -6.24
N ILE A 10 -39.55 19.32 -6.55
CA ILE A 10 -39.68 20.79 -6.54
C ILE A 10 -39.46 21.38 -5.15
N LYS A 11 -39.92 20.71 -4.07
CA LYS A 11 -39.68 21.18 -2.70
C LYS A 11 -38.19 21.11 -2.35
N VAL A 12 -37.51 20.03 -2.71
CA VAL A 12 -36.07 19.89 -2.50
C VAL A 12 -35.30 20.95 -3.27
N LEU A 13 -35.66 21.20 -4.53
CA LEU A 13 -35.03 22.24 -5.35
C LEU A 13 -35.22 23.64 -4.75
N LYS A 14 -36.41 23.97 -4.25
CA LYS A 14 -36.67 25.25 -3.55
C LYS A 14 -35.84 25.37 -2.28
N LEU A 15 -35.72 24.29 -1.51
CA LEU A 15 -34.94 24.28 -0.28
C LEU A 15 -33.44 24.47 -0.56
N LEU A 16 -32.91 23.81 -1.58
CA LEU A 16 -31.54 24.02 -2.05
C LEU A 16 -31.30 25.45 -2.54
N LEU A 17 -32.26 26.05 -3.25
CA LEU A 17 -32.16 27.43 -3.72
C LEU A 17 -32.14 28.43 -2.55
N ILE A 18 -32.98 28.22 -1.53
CA ILE A 18 -32.97 29.02 -0.30
C ILE A 18 -31.62 28.88 0.42
N LEU A 19 -31.10 27.66 0.54
CA LEU A 19 -29.80 27.41 1.18
C LEU A 19 -28.67 28.12 0.42
N GLY A 20 -28.69 28.05 -0.92
CA GLY A 20 -27.75 28.76 -1.78
C GLY A 20 -27.82 30.27 -1.64
N CYS A 21 -29.03 30.85 -1.55
CA CYS A 21 -29.21 32.28 -1.30
C CYS A 21 -28.69 32.70 0.08
N ILE A 22 -28.94 31.91 1.12
CA ILE A 22 -28.41 32.19 2.47
C ILE A 22 -26.88 32.17 2.45
N TYR A 23 -26.28 31.17 1.79
CA TYR A 23 -24.83 31.08 1.66
C TYR A 23 -24.23 32.29 0.91
N ALA A 24 -24.85 32.70 -0.20
CA ALA A 24 -24.44 33.88 -0.94
C ALA A 24 -24.53 35.18 -0.10
N LEU A 25 -25.58 35.32 0.73
CA LEU A 25 -25.70 36.45 1.65
C LEU A 25 -24.61 36.46 2.71
N ILE A 26 -24.24 35.31 3.25
CA ILE A 26 -23.13 35.17 4.21
C ILE A 26 -21.82 35.62 3.57
N LEU A 27 -21.53 35.19 2.33
CA LEU A 27 -20.33 35.61 1.61
C LEU A 27 -20.30 37.12 1.35
N ILE A 28 -21.43 37.72 0.96
CA ILE A 28 -21.53 39.17 0.76
C ILE A 28 -21.29 39.92 2.08
N LEU A 29 -21.87 39.44 3.18
CA LEU A 29 -21.64 39.99 4.52
C LEU A 29 -20.16 39.91 4.93
N GLU A 30 -19.51 38.78 4.64
CA GLU A 30 -18.08 38.59 4.92
C GLU A 30 -17.22 39.56 4.09
N CYS A 31 -17.55 39.78 2.82
CA CYS A 31 -16.92 40.80 1.99
C CYS A 31 -17.12 42.23 2.53
N ILE A 32 -18.33 42.55 3.00
CA ILE A 32 -18.64 43.87 3.59
C ILE A 32 -17.85 44.08 4.88
N VAL A 33 -17.80 43.07 5.75
CA VAL A 33 -17.02 43.12 7.00
C VAL A 33 -15.53 43.29 6.68
N SER A 34 -15.02 42.55 5.69
CA SER A 34 -13.62 42.68 5.26
C SER A 34 -13.32 44.05 4.64
N SER A 35 -14.28 44.65 3.94
CA SER A 35 -14.17 46.00 3.38
C SER A 35 -14.26 47.10 4.44
N ILE A 36 -15.02 46.90 5.51
CA ILE A 36 -15.13 47.84 6.64
C ILE A 36 -13.77 48.03 7.33
N TRP A 37 -12.97 46.97 7.43
CA TRP A 37 -11.61 47.07 7.98
C TRP A 37 -10.69 47.95 7.15
N ASN A 38 -10.77 47.86 5.82
CA ASN A 38 -10.02 48.76 4.92
C ASN A 38 -10.48 50.21 5.06
N PHE A 39 -11.79 50.44 5.23
CA PHE A 39 -12.32 51.79 5.45
C PHE A 39 -11.87 52.36 6.81
N LEU A 40 -11.89 51.55 7.87
CA LEU A 40 -11.39 51.94 9.20
C LEU A 40 -9.89 52.25 9.18
N LEU A 41 -9.09 51.46 8.44
CA LEU A 41 -7.66 51.70 8.27
C LEU A 41 -7.40 53.01 7.51
N LEU A 42 -8.13 53.26 6.43
CA LEU A 42 -8.07 54.53 5.70
C LEU A 42 -8.45 55.72 6.60
N LEU A 43 -9.50 55.58 7.40
CA LEU A 43 -9.97 56.62 8.33
C LEU A 43 -8.92 56.90 9.43
N ALA A 44 -8.26 55.86 9.94
CA ALA A 44 -7.14 56.01 10.87
C ALA A 44 -5.96 56.77 10.24
N ILE A 45 -5.60 56.45 8.99
CA ILE A 45 -4.56 57.19 8.25
C ILE A 45 -4.95 58.67 8.08
N ILE A 46 -6.20 58.95 7.70
CA ILE A 46 -6.72 60.32 7.56
C ILE A 46 -6.62 61.07 8.89
N LEU A 47 -7.00 60.44 10.01
CA LEU A 47 -6.90 61.04 11.34
C LEU A 47 -5.44 61.33 11.73
N VAL A 48 -4.49 60.45 11.39
CA VAL A 48 -3.06 60.68 11.61
C VAL A 48 -2.55 61.85 10.77
N ILE A 49 -2.91 61.92 9.48
CA ILE A 49 -2.53 63.03 8.59
C ILE A 49 -3.11 64.34 9.11
N PHE A 50 -4.40 64.34 9.48
CA PHE A 50 -5.09 65.52 10.01
C PHE A 50 -4.48 65.97 11.34
N TRP A 51 -4.11 65.02 12.21
CA TRP A 51 -3.36 65.28 13.44
C TRP A 51 -2.01 65.93 13.16
N CYS A 52 -1.22 65.37 12.24
CA CYS A 52 0.07 65.93 11.82
C CYS A 52 -0.07 67.34 11.24
N TYR A 53 -1.12 67.57 10.45
CA TYR A 53 -1.44 68.88 9.88
C TYR A 53 -1.83 69.91 10.96
N TYR A 54 -2.72 69.54 11.89
CA TYR A 54 -3.13 70.43 12.99
C TYR A 54 -2.01 70.70 13.99
N ARG A 55 -1.16 69.69 14.24
CA ARG A 55 0.01 69.80 15.12
C ARG A 55 1.01 70.84 14.61
N LYS A 56 1.16 71.00 13.29
CA LYS A 56 2.01 72.04 12.69
C LYS A 56 1.56 73.47 13.04
N LYS A 57 0.31 73.65 13.48
CA LYS A 57 -0.30 74.96 13.76
C LYS A 57 -0.42 75.31 15.25
N LYS A 58 -0.26 74.36 16.18
CA LYS A 58 -0.39 74.61 17.63
C LYS A 58 0.65 73.82 18.43
N GLU A 59 1.53 74.52 19.13
CA GLU A 59 2.54 73.98 20.06
C GLU A 59 1.92 73.37 21.34
N LYS A 60 1.00 72.41 21.24
CA LYS A 60 0.42 71.76 22.43
C LYS A 60 0.60 70.25 22.46
N THR A 61 1.19 69.84 23.59
CA THR A 61 1.23 68.54 24.32
C THR A 61 0.99 67.24 23.53
N TYR A 62 2.09 66.49 23.38
CA TYR A 62 2.20 65.14 22.81
C TYR A 62 1.25 64.08 23.41
N ALA A 63 0.83 64.26 24.66
CA ALA A 63 0.07 63.27 25.41
C ALA A 63 -1.24 62.85 24.72
N LYS A 64 -1.96 63.79 24.10
CA LYS A 64 -3.24 63.48 23.42
C LYS A 64 -3.06 62.65 22.15
N GLY A 65 -1.95 62.83 21.43
CA GLY A 65 -1.66 62.07 20.20
C GLY A 65 -1.24 60.64 20.51
N ILE A 66 -0.42 60.47 21.56
CA ILE A 66 -0.02 59.15 22.05
C ILE A 66 -1.26 58.37 22.52
N LEU A 67 -2.20 59.02 23.21
CA LEU A 67 -3.42 58.37 23.68
C LEU A 67 -4.29 57.86 22.51
N ILE A 68 -4.44 58.64 21.43
CA ILE A 68 -5.16 58.21 20.22
C ILE A 68 -4.47 57.04 19.55
N LEU A 69 -3.14 57.07 19.47
CA LEU A 69 -2.35 55.99 18.86
C LEU A 69 -2.48 54.69 19.65
N ILE A 70 -2.46 54.75 20.99
CA ILE A 70 -2.68 53.58 21.86
C ILE A 70 -4.09 53.02 21.65
N ILE A 71 -5.13 53.86 21.57
CA ILE A 71 -6.51 53.41 21.32
C ILE A 71 -6.61 52.71 19.96
N LEU A 72 -5.98 53.25 18.91
CA LEU A 72 -5.96 52.62 17.58
C LEU A 72 -5.25 51.27 17.59
N ILE A 73 -4.13 51.14 18.32
CA ILE A 73 -3.41 49.87 18.46
C ILE A 73 -4.27 48.84 19.20
N LEU A 74 -4.94 49.24 20.29
CA LEU A 74 -5.82 48.34 21.04
C LEU A 74 -7.01 47.87 20.20
N LEU A 75 -7.61 48.75 19.40
CA LEU A 75 -8.67 48.37 18.45
C LEU A 75 -8.16 47.42 17.37
N ALA A 76 -6.95 47.62 16.86
CA ALA A 76 -6.33 46.71 15.89
C ALA A 76 -6.03 45.34 16.50
N ILE A 77 -5.55 45.27 17.74
CA ILE A 77 -5.31 43.99 18.44
C ILE A 77 -6.64 43.27 18.71
N TRP A 78 -7.67 43.98 19.16
CA TRP A 78 -9.00 43.39 19.39
C TRP A 78 -9.64 42.86 18.10
N SER A 79 -9.42 43.57 16.99
CA SER A 79 -9.87 43.22 15.64
C SER A 79 -9.19 41.97 15.09
N ILE A 80 -7.85 41.97 15.10
CA ILE A 80 -7.03 40.99 14.41
C ILE A 80 -6.85 39.74 15.30
N GLY A 81 -6.87 39.91 16.62
CA GLY A 81 -6.66 38.86 17.61
C GLY A 81 -7.52 37.61 17.38
N PRO A 82 -8.86 37.73 17.28
CA PRO A 82 -9.74 36.59 17.04
C PRO A 82 -9.47 35.89 15.70
N CYS A 83 -9.24 36.63 14.62
CA CYS A 83 -8.94 36.05 13.30
C CYS A 83 -7.63 35.26 13.29
N VAL A 84 -6.56 35.81 13.89
CA VAL A 84 -5.26 35.14 13.95
C VAL A 84 -5.33 33.93 14.89
N TYR A 85 -6.02 34.06 16.03
CA TYR A 85 -6.18 32.99 16.99
C TYR A 85 -6.97 31.81 16.40
N GLN A 86 -8.08 32.09 15.71
CA GLN A 86 -8.90 31.06 15.07
C GLN A 86 -8.16 30.33 13.95
N ARG A 87 -7.36 31.03 13.16
CA ARG A 87 -6.52 30.41 12.12
C ARG A 87 -5.45 29.50 12.72
N HIS A 88 -4.84 29.90 13.83
CA HIS A 88 -3.85 29.09 14.53
C HIS A 88 -4.47 27.82 15.13
N LEU A 89 -5.67 27.92 15.72
CA LEU A 89 -6.40 26.76 16.24
C LEU A 89 -6.72 25.74 15.14
N ALA A 90 -7.23 26.20 14.00
CA ALA A 90 -7.54 25.33 12.86
C ALA A 90 -6.30 24.61 12.31
N GLN A 91 -5.13 25.25 12.34
CA GLN A 91 -3.89 24.64 11.90
C GLN A 91 -3.40 23.54 12.85
N MET A 92 -3.57 23.73 14.17
CA MET A 92 -3.21 22.71 15.16
C MET A 92 -4.12 21.47 15.06
N GLU A 93 -5.44 21.67 14.91
CA GLU A 93 -6.39 20.57 14.73
C GLU A 93 -6.10 19.75 13.47
N LYS A 94 -5.77 20.42 12.36
CA LYS A 94 -5.36 19.74 11.12
C LYS A 94 -4.10 18.91 11.30
N THR A 95 -3.12 19.42 12.04
CA THR A 95 -1.85 18.72 12.31
C THR A 95 -2.09 17.48 13.18
N GLU A 96 -2.91 17.60 14.23
CA GLU A 96 -3.26 16.47 15.10
C GLU A 96 -4.01 15.38 14.34
N LEU A 97 -4.91 15.78 13.41
CA LEU A 97 -5.64 14.83 12.58
C LEU A 97 -4.72 14.09 11.60
N GLU A 98 -3.78 14.79 10.97
CA GLU A 98 -2.77 14.19 10.08
C GLU A 98 -1.84 13.23 10.82
N GLU A 99 -1.48 13.54 12.07
CA GLU A 99 -0.64 12.68 12.91
C GLU A 99 -1.37 11.38 13.30
N LYS A 100 -2.62 11.48 13.76
CA LYS A 100 -3.46 10.29 14.04
C LYS A 100 -3.64 9.41 12.80
N GLN A 101 -3.82 10.01 11.63
CA GLN A 101 -3.96 9.27 10.38
C GLN A 101 -2.66 8.53 10.02
N ARG A 102 -1.51 9.14 10.29
CA ARG A 102 -0.18 8.53 10.09
C ARG A 102 0.05 7.36 11.05
N GLU A 103 -0.38 7.46 12.31
CA GLU A 103 -0.32 6.36 13.28
C GLU A 103 -1.21 5.17 12.91
N ILE A 104 -2.42 5.43 12.38
CA ILE A 104 -3.31 4.36 11.89
C ILE A 104 -2.68 3.66 10.68
N GLN A 105 -2.09 4.40 9.76
CA GLN A 105 -1.41 3.80 8.60
C GLN A 105 -0.17 3.00 9.01
N SER A 106 0.66 3.52 9.92
CA SER A 106 1.86 2.82 10.38
C SER A 106 1.51 1.56 11.16
N SER A 107 0.51 1.61 12.05
CA SER A 107 0.05 0.43 12.79
C SER A 107 -0.56 -0.63 11.88
N LYS A 108 -1.32 -0.23 10.85
CA LYS A 108 -1.85 -1.16 9.84
C LYS A 108 -0.72 -1.84 9.06
N TYR A 109 0.28 -1.08 8.62
CA TYR A 109 1.44 -1.62 7.90
C TYR A 109 2.25 -2.61 8.76
N ILE A 110 2.47 -2.29 10.05
CA ILE A 110 3.15 -3.19 10.99
C ILE A 110 2.36 -4.49 11.17
N LYS A 111 1.02 -4.42 11.28
CA LYS A 111 0.17 -5.59 11.43
C LYS A 111 0.23 -6.49 10.19
N GLU A 112 0.16 -5.90 9.01
CA GLU A 112 0.23 -6.61 7.73
C GLU A 112 1.58 -7.28 7.51
N MET A 113 2.69 -6.63 7.91
CA MET A 113 4.02 -7.28 7.88
C MET A 113 4.12 -8.45 8.85
N LYS A 114 3.59 -8.33 10.08
CA LYS A 114 3.57 -9.45 11.05
C LYS A 114 2.76 -10.63 10.55
N GLU A 115 1.58 -10.37 10.00
CA GLU A 115 0.71 -11.41 9.44
C GLU A 115 1.38 -12.10 8.24
N THR A 116 2.08 -11.34 7.39
CA THR A 116 2.87 -11.90 6.28
C THR A 116 4.02 -12.77 6.78
N GLU A 117 4.72 -12.35 7.84
CA GLU A 117 5.82 -13.12 8.43
C GLU A 117 5.31 -14.41 9.08
N GLU A 118 4.18 -14.37 9.79
CA GLU A 118 3.54 -15.54 10.38
C GLU A 118 3.06 -16.53 9.31
N ASN A 119 2.42 -16.05 8.25
CA ASN A 119 2.01 -16.89 7.12
C ASN A 119 3.21 -17.55 6.42
N LEU A 120 4.33 -16.82 6.28
CA LEU A 120 5.56 -17.37 5.69
C LEU A 120 6.16 -18.47 6.57
N LYS A 121 6.18 -18.28 7.90
CA LYS A 121 6.65 -19.30 8.86
C LYS A 121 5.77 -20.54 8.81
N GLN A 122 4.45 -20.37 8.81
CA GLN A 122 3.51 -21.48 8.72
C GLN A 122 3.68 -22.27 7.42
N ALA A 123 3.77 -21.59 6.26
CA ALA A 123 4.01 -22.25 4.98
C ALA A 123 5.35 -23.00 4.95
N GLN A 124 6.38 -22.47 5.61
CA GLN A 124 7.68 -23.13 5.68
C GLN A 124 7.65 -24.39 6.57
N ASP A 125 6.88 -24.37 7.66
CA ASP A 125 6.72 -25.51 8.54
C ASP A 125 5.84 -26.60 7.90
N GLU A 126 4.78 -26.23 7.20
CA GLU A 126 3.95 -27.16 6.40
C GLU A 126 4.79 -27.84 5.30
N ALA A 127 5.64 -27.09 4.59
CA ALA A 127 6.53 -27.65 3.57
C ALA A 127 7.58 -28.62 4.17
N LYS A 128 8.10 -28.34 5.37
CA LYS A 128 9.00 -29.27 6.08
C LYS A 128 8.28 -30.54 6.49
N GLU A 129 7.06 -30.44 6.99
CA GLU A 129 6.27 -31.61 7.40
C GLU A 129 5.92 -32.48 6.19
N GLU A 130 5.51 -31.88 5.07
CA GLU A 130 5.21 -32.60 3.83
C GLU A 130 6.47 -33.29 3.26
N SER A 131 7.62 -32.61 3.27
CA SER A 131 8.89 -33.21 2.83
C SER A 131 9.31 -34.40 3.69
N THR A 132 8.98 -34.36 4.98
CA THR A 132 9.29 -35.45 5.93
C THR A 132 8.36 -36.64 5.71
N LYS A 133 7.07 -36.40 5.47
CA LYS A 133 6.09 -37.45 5.12
C LYS A 133 6.47 -38.17 3.82
N ARG A 134 6.86 -37.43 2.77
CA ARG A 134 7.32 -38.03 1.50
C ARG A 134 8.56 -38.91 1.66
N LYS A 135 9.54 -38.50 2.47
CA LYS A 135 10.74 -39.31 2.73
C LYS A 135 10.43 -40.63 3.45
N VAL A 136 9.48 -40.63 4.39
CA VAL A 136 9.07 -41.84 5.12
C VAL A 136 8.29 -42.80 4.22
N GLU A 137 7.52 -42.28 3.26
CA GLU A 137 6.78 -43.10 2.29
C GLU A 137 7.69 -43.70 1.22
N GLU A 138 8.72 -42.96 0.79
CA GLU A 138 9.75 -43.42 -0.16
C GLU A 138 10.70 -44.47 0.45
N ASP A 139 10.98 -44.41 1.76
CA ASP A 139 11.74 -45.47 2.46
C ASP A 139 10.90 -46.75 2.67
N LYS A 140 9.57 -46.64 2.84
CA LYS A 140 8.69 -47.81 2.89
C LYS A 140 8.53 -48.49 1.54
N SER A 141 8.50 -47.75 0.43
CA SER A 141 8.43 -48.35 -0.91
C SER A 141 9.74 -49.07 -1.28
N LYS A 142 10.90 -48.52 -0.91
CA LYS A 142 12.22 -49.18 -1.10
C LYS A 142 12.40 -50.46 -0.27
N SER A 143 11.71 -50.60 0.86
CA SER A 143 11.74 -51.85 1.62
C SER A 143 10.86 -52.97 1.02
N SER A 144 9.87 -52.63 0.19
CA SER A 144 8.97 -53.61 -0.45
C SER A 144 9.49 -54.16 -1.77
N GLU A 145 10.44 -53.47 -2.43
CA GLU A 145 11.00 -53.89 -3.71
C GLU A 145 12.25 -54.79 -3.56
N LYS A 146 12.82 -54.88 -2.36
CA LYS A 146 14.00 -55.73 -2.06
C LYS A 146 13.69 -57.20 -1.75
N ALA A 147 12.43 -57.64 -1.89
CA ALA A 147 12.01 -59.02 -1.60
C ALA A 147 11.63 -59.85 -2.86
N LYS A 148 11.91 -59.35 -4.07
CA LYS A 148 11.77 -60.12 -5.32
C LYS A 148 12.98 -59.93 -6.23
N ASP A 149 14.13 -60.47 -5.83
CA ASP A 149 15.19 -60.76 -6.79
C ASP A 149 15.88 -62.07 -6.40
N SER A 150 15.18 -63.17 -6.66
CA SER A 150 15.71 -64.53 -6.57
C SER A 150 15.66 -65.15 -7.96
N SER A 151 16.62 -64.76 -8.81
CA SER A 151 17.28 -65.58 -9.84
C SER A 151 17.87 -64.65 -10.90
N THR A 152 18.93 -63.92 -10.56
CA THR A 152 19.70 -63.18 -11.56
C THR A 152 20.71 -64.14 -12.19
N PRO A 153 20.68 -64.37 -13.52
CA PRO A 153 21.72 -65.15 -14.19
C PRO A 153 23.07 -64.45 -14.04
N ASN A 154 24.12 -65.20 -13.72
CA ASN A 154 25.48 -64.68 -13.64
C ASN A 154 26.03 -64.49 -15.06
N TYR A 155 25.80 -63.31 -15.63
CA TYR A 155 26.28 -62.95 -16.95
C TYR A 155 27.77 -62.56 -16.92
N ASN A 156 28.57 -63.13 -17.83
CA ASN A 156 29.96 -62.71 -18.02
C ASN A 156 30.03 -61.59 -19.07
N PHE A 157 30.06 -60.34 -18.62
CA PHE A 157 30.08 -59.14 -19.48
C PHE A 157 31.39 -58.90 -20.24
N LYS A 158 32.44 -59.71 -20.00
CA LYS A 158 33.69 -59.62 -20.79
C LYS A 158 33.56 -60.23 -22.18
N VAL A 159 32.58 -61.11 -22.37
CA VAL A 159 32.33 -61.75 -23.66
C VAL A 159 31.40 -60.84 -24.45
N ASP A 160 31.82 -60.46 -25.65
CA ASP A 160 30.96 -59.69 -26.54
C ASP A 160 29.79 -60.58 -27.01
N LYS A 161 28.59 -60.04 -26.92
CA LYS A 161 27.34 -60.75 -27.19
C LYS A 161 26.57 -59.99 -28.24
N ASP A 162 26.13 -60.69 -29.28
CA ASP A 162 25.35 -60.13 -30.38
C ASP A 162 23.88 -60.56 -30.26
N CYS A 163 23.00 -59.97 -31.09
CA CYS A 163 21.56 -60.28 -31.06
C CYS A 163 21.21 -61.76 -31.26
N SER A 164 22.07 -62.52 -31.93
CA SER A 164 21.90 -63.97 -32.14
C SER A 164 22.14 -64.79 -30.86
N ASP A 165 22.76 -64.23 -29.82
CA ASP A 165 23.02 -64.90 -28.55
C ASP A 165 21.81 -64.91 -27.60
N PHE A 166 20.76 -64.12 -27.91
CA PHE A 166 19.60 -63.94 -27.04
C PHE A 166 18.35 -64.55 -27.68
N SER A 167 17.46 -65.10 -26.84
CA SER A 167 16.24 -65.73 -27.34
C SER A 167 15.15 -64.71 -27.67
N ASN A 168 15.24 -63.49 -27.13
CA ASN A 168 14.31 -62.39 -27.37
C ASN A 168 14.92 -61.01 -27.02
N ALA A 169 14.30 -59.95 -27.54
CA ALA A 169 14.73 -58.56 -27.33
C ALA A 169 14.70 -58.12 -25.85
N THR A 170 13.79 -58.67 -25.04
CA THR A 170 13.70 -58.35 -23.60
C THR A 170 14.93 -58.83 -22.84
N GLU A 171 15.37 -60.05 -23.11
CA GLU A 171 16.59 -60.65 -22.53
C GLU A 171 17.84 -59.87 -22.96
N ALA A 172 17.95 -59.53 -24.25
CA ALA A 172 19.03 -58.71 -24.78
C ALA A 172 19.06 -57.31 -24.13
N THR A 173 17.89 -56.70 -23.90
CA THR A 173 17.77 -55.37 -23.30
C THR A 173 18.18 -55.39 -21.84
N GLU A 174 17.80 -56.45 -21.11
CA GLU A 174 18.19 -56.62 -19.72
C GLU A 174 19.70 -56.85 -19.58
N PHE A 175 20.30 -57.67 -20.45
CA PHE A 175 21.76 -57.86 -20.51
C PHE A 175 22.48 -56.55 -20.84
N MET A 176 22.04 -55.82 -21.88
CA MET A 176 22.62 -54.53 -22.27
C MET A 176 22.57 -53.54 -21.10
N ARG A 177 21.43 -53.42 -20.41
CA ARG A 177 21.28 -52.49 -19.28
C ARG A 177 22.23 -52.85 -18.13
N LYS A 178 22.35 -54.14 -17.80
CA LYS A 178 23.26 -54.63 -16.77
C LYS A 178 24.73 -54.43 -17.17
N SER A 179 25.05 -54.63 -18.45
CA SER A 179 26.41 -54.41 -18.97
C SER A 179 26.81 -52.93 -18.96
N LYS A 180 25.92 -52.02 -19.40
CA LYS A 180 26.08 -50.56 -19.30
C LYS A 180 26.30 -50.15 -17.84
N ALA A 181 25.50 -50.66 -16.91
CA ALA A 181 25.64 -50.38 -15.48
C ALA A 181 26.95 -50.91 -14.88
N ALA A 182 27.47 -52.03 -15.40
CA ALA A 182 28.75 -52.60 -15.00
C ALA A 182 29.97 -51.95 -15.70
N GLY A 183 29.75 -50.99 -16.61
CA GLY A 183 30.80 -50.22 -17.29
C GLY A 183 31.39 -50.88 -18.54
N PHE A 184 30.78 -51.96 -19.06
CA PHE A 184 31.26 -52.67 -20.25
C PHE A 184 30.64 -52.15 -21.57
N GLY A 185 29.61 -51.30 -21.48
CA GLY A 185 28.98 -50.66 -22.64
C GLY A 185 27.74 -51.38 -23.15
N ASP A 186 27.35 -51.09 -24.39
CA ASP A 186 26.08 -51.54 -24.98
C ASP A 186 26.19 -52.83 -25.82
N HIS A 187 27.41 -53.37 -25.97
CA HIS A 187 27.72 -54.53 -26.80
C HIS A 187 27.14 -54.47 -28.22
N ARG A 188 26.97 -53.26 -28.78
CA ARG A 188 26.39 -53.04 -30.12
C ARG A 188 24.98 -53.63 -30.28
N LEU A 189 24.30 -53.89 -29.17
CA LEU A 189 22.97 -54.51 -29.15
C LEU A 189 21.85 -53.50 -29.49
N ASP A 190 22.11 -52.20 -29.32
CA ASP A 190 21.15 -51.12 -29.55
C ASP A 190 21.70 -50.19 -30.65
N ARG A 191 21.49 -50.60 -31.91
CA ARG A 191 22.07 -49.93 -33.08
C ARG A 191 21.36 -48.60 -33.40
N ASN A 192 20.09 -48.47 -33.07
CA ASN A 192 19.26 -47.29 -33.31
C ASN A 192 19.27 -46.31 -32.12
N GLY A 193 19.75 -46.73 -30.95
CA GLY A 193 19.93 -45.88 -29.77
C GLY A 193 18.62 -45.57 -29.04
N ASP A 194 17.59 -46.40 -29.23
CA ASP A 194 16.26 -46.18 -28.62
C ASP A 194 16.15 -46.80 -27.22
N GLY A 195 17.20 -47.46 -26.75
CA GLY A 195 17.26 -48.10 -25.43
C GLY A 195 16.68 -49.51 -25.40
N ILE A 196 16.28 -50.06 -26.56
CA ILE A 196 15.80 -51.44 -26.70
C ILE A 196 16.81 -52.21 -27.54
N ALA A 197 17.38 -53.28 -26.97
CA ALA A 197 18.34 -54.11 -27.67
C ALA A 197 17.64 -55.03 -28.70
N CYS A 198 18.25 -55.17 -29.88
CA CYS A 198 17.91 -56.18 -30.89
C CYS A 198 16.45 -56.14 -31.36
N ASN A 199 15.91 -54.93 -31.56
CA ASN A 199 14.58 -54.69 -32.10
C ASN A 199 14.55 -54.48 -33.63
#